data_AF-A0A8T4XRZ2-F1
#
_entry.id   AF-A0A8T4XRZ2-F1
#
_cell.length_a   1.000
_cell.length_b   1.000
_cell.length_c   1.000
_cell.angle_alpha   90.00
_cell.angle_beta   90.00
_cell.angle_gamma   90.00
#
_symmetry.space_group_name_H-M   'P 1'
#
loop_
_entity.id
_entity.type
_entity.pdbx_description
1 polymer ?
#
loop_
_entity_poly.entity_id
_entity_poly.type
_entity_poly.pdbx_seq_one_letter_code
_entity_poly.pdbx_strand_id
1 'polypeptide(L)'
;MRSLRLDMADFLDLLVEDALKTVEDGYYEIGTKPRLGTRIGTGTRTRTRTRRGPKKGAAEAAVAAMDDGATKKAGKEASDESARRRVSLKEAIAKCQHSPIIAEIKPASPSYGILRPIESLREIADAMKAGGASGISVLTEPKHFKGSIKALAELKGLGHGLGFQNLPVLMKDIIVSPIQIEAAAKAGADAILLLLSVFERGYTSYSV
;
A
#
# COMPACT_ATOMS: atom_id res chain seq x y z
N MET A 1 26.64 16.55 -26.61
CA MET A 1 25.34 16.24 -25.97
C MET A 1 25.34 16.90 -24.60
N ARG A 2 24.52 17.93 -24.37
CA ARG A 2 24.40 18.54 -23.03
C ARG A 2 23.63 17.56 -22.15
N SER A 3 24.29 17.02 -21.14
CA SER A 3 23.61 16.32 -20.04
C SER A 3 22.72 17.36 -19.37
N LEU A 4 21.41 17.25 -19.62
CA LEU A 4 20.38 18.00 -18.89
C LEU A 4 20.40 17.48 -17.45
N ARG A 5 21.26 18.05 -16.60
CA ARG A 5 21.04 17.99 -15.16
C ARG A 5 19.85 18.89 -14.91
N LEU A 6 18.68 18.29 -14.67
CA LEU A 6 17.59 18.99 -14.01
C LEU A 6 18.15 19.61 -12.75
N ASP A 7 17.81 20.87 -12.49
CA ASP A 7 18.11 21.43 -11.18
C ASP A 7 17.23 20.73 -10.13
N MET A 8 17.54 20.94 -8.84
CA MET A 8 16.82 20.25 -7.77
C MET A 8 15.34 20.68 -7.70
N ALA A 9 15.01 21.88 -8.17
CA ALA A 9 13.65 22.38 -8.22
C ALA A 9 12.86 21.66 -9.33
N ASP A 10 13.39 21.62 -10.55
CA ASP A 10 12.77 20.94 -11.69
C ASP A 10 12.58 19.44 -11.42
N PHE A 11 13.54 18.83 -10.71
CA PHE A 11 13.45 17.43 -10.34
C PHE A 11 12.37 17.16 -9.29
N LEU A 12 12.18 18.05 -8.32
CA LEU A 12 11.08 17.93 -7.36
C LEU A 12 9.72 18.05 -8.07
N ASP A 13 9.61 18.98 -9.03
CA ASP A 13 8.38 19.21 -9.77
C ASP A 13 7.99 17.96 -10.57
N LEU A 14 8.97 17.35 -11.25
CA LEU A 14 8.79 16.07 -11.93
C LEU A 14 8.32 14.96 -10.98
N LEU A 15 8.96 14.84 -9.80
CA LEU A 15 8.56 13.84 -8.80
C LEU A 15 7.13 14.05 -8.30
N VAL A 16 6.71 15.31 -8.13
CA VAL A 16 5.36 15.67 -7.69
C VAL A 16 4.33 15.38 -8.77
N GLU A 17 4.57 15.77 -10.02
CA GLU A 17 3.69 15.46 -11.15
C GLU A 17 3.46 13.94 -11.26
N ASP A 18 4.54 13.17 -11.12
CA ASP A 18 4.45 11.73 -11.17
C ASP A 18 3.75 11.11 -9.97
N ALA A 19 3.87 11.71 -8.79
CA ALA A 19 3.14 11.31 -7.58
C ALA A 19 1.64 11.60 -7.71
N LEU A 20 1.25 12.77 -8.25
CA LEU A 20 -0.13 13.13 -8.53
C LEU A 20 -0.77 12.13 -9.49
N LYS A 21 -0.09 11.85 -10.62
CA LYS A 21 -0.56 10.83 -11.56
C LYS A 21 -0.68 9.45 -10.91
N THR A 22 0.27 9.06 -10.06
CA THR A 22 0.23 7.77 -9.35
C THR A 22 -0.99 7.67 -8.41
N VAL A 23 -1.37 8.79 -7.78
CA VAL A 23 -2.60 8.88 -6.98
C VAL A 23 -3.84 8.77 -7.87
N GLU A 24 -3.90 9.50 -8.98
CA GLU A 24 -5.02 9.46 -9.94
C GLU A 24 -5.23 8.08 -10.56
N ASP A 25 -4.14 7.36 -10.84
CA ASP A 25 -4.16 5.99 -11.35
C ASP A 25 -4.65 4.96 -10.30
N GLY A 26 -4.95 5.40 -9.07
CA GLY A 26 -5.52 4.57 -8.01
C GLY A 26 -4.51 3.68 -7.29
N TYR A 27 -3.20 3.91 -7.43
CA TYR A 27 -2.16 3.05 -6.85
C TYR A 27 -2.27 2.91 -5.31
N TYR A 28 -2.72 3.96 -4.63
CA TYR A 28 -2.85 4.00 -3.17
C TYR A 28 -4.23 3.58 -2.64
N GLU A 29 -5.15 3.16 -3.52
CA GLU A 29 -6.48 2.65 -3.14
C GLU A 29 -6.42 1.22 -2.59
N ILE A 30 -5.68 1.02 -1.49
CA ILE A 30 -5.53 -0.29 -0.87
C ILE A 30 -6.74 -0.62 0.02
N GLY A 31 -7.33 -1.81 -0.19
CA GLY A 31 -8.45 -2.35 0.60
C GLY A 31 -9.80 -1.68 0.35
N THR A 32 -9.94 -0.77 -0.61
CA THR A 32 -11.22 -0.18 -0.98
C THR A 32 -11.94 -1.06 -2.01
N LYS A 33 -13.21 -1.39 -1.76
CA LYS A 33 -14.06 -2.00 -2.80
C LYS A 33 -14.10 -1.03 -3.99
N PRO A 34 -14.00 -1.51 -5.25
CA PRO A 34 -14.09 -0.64 -6.41
C PRO A 34 -15.38 0.17 -6.32
N ARG A 35 -15.30 1.50 -6.44
CA ARG A 35 -16.50 2.32 -6.59
C ARG A 35 -17.15 1.92 -7.91
N LEU A 36 -18.22 1.15 -7.82
CA LEU A 36 -19.07 0.83 -8.96
C LEU A 36 -19.48 2.17 -9.57
N GLY A 37 -19.03 2.45 -10.80
CA GLY A 37 -19.18 3.75 -11.43
C GLY A 37 -20.60 4.27 -11.33
N THR A 38 -20.72 5.55 -11.01
CA THR A 38 -21.97 6.30 -11.04
C THR A 38 -22.50 6.27 -12.48
N ARG A 39 -23.33 5.26 -12.79
CA ARG A 39 -24.15 5.26 -14.01
C ARG A 39 -25.14 6.41 -13.87
N ILE A 40 -24.84 7.52 -14.54
CA ILE A 40 -25.81 8.56 -14.84
C ILE A 40 -26.95 7.88 -15.60
N GLY A 41 -28.11 7.83 -14.96
CA GLY A 41 -29.30 7.24 -15.53
C GLY A 41 -29.87 8.13 -16.63
N THR A 42 -30.06 7.55 -17.81
CA THR A 42 -31.14 7.95 -18.72
C THR A 42 -32.02 6.74 -18.91
N GLY A 43 -33.27 6.86 -18.46
CA GLY A 43 -34.23 5.78 -18.51
C GLY A 43 -34.73 5.51 -19.92
N THR A 44 -35.07 4.26 -20.19
CA THR A 44 -36.39 3.93 -20.78
C THR A 44 -36.65 2.44 -20.56
N ARG A 45 -37.72 2.16 -19.81
CA ARG A 45 -38.31 0.83 -19.65
C ARG A 45 -39.09 0.49 -20.92
N THR A 46 -38.80 -0.65 -21.51
CA THR A 46 -39.74 -1.33 -22.43
C THR A 46 -39.78 -2.81 -22.07
N ARG A 47 -40.90 -3.23 -21.47
CA ARG A 47 -41.27 -4.63 -21.24
C ARG A 47 -41.73 -5.22 -22.57
N THR A 48 -41.12 -6.29 -23.02
CA THR A 48 -41.73 -7.20 -24.00
C THR A 48 -41.78 -8.61 -23.43
N ARG A 49 -43.00 -9.11 -23.37
CA ARG A 49 -43.42 -10.40 -22.82
C ARG A 49 -43.61 -11.34 -24.01
N THR A 50 -42.88 -12.44 -24.10
CA THR A 50 -43.20 -13.52 -25.05
C THR A 50 -43.21 -14.87 -24.34
N ARG A 51 -44.35 -15.55 -24.48
CA ARG A 51 -44.62 -16.93 -24.03
C ARG A 51 -44.16 -17.89 -25.11
N ARG A 52 -43.56 -19.03 -24.74
CA ARG A 52 -43.79 -20.37 -25.34
C ARG A 52 -42.86 -21.41 -24.68
N GLY A 53 -43.42 -22.47 -24.10
CA GLY A 53 -42.71 -23.76 -23.89
C GLY A 53 -42.94 -24.69 -25.10
N PRO A 54 -42.90 -26.03 -24.96
CA PRO A 54 -42.03 -26.87 -24.11
C PRO A 54 -41.44 -28.10 -24.89
N LYS A 55 -40.33 -28.73 -24.47
CA LYS A 55 -39.96 -30.16 -24.70
C LYS A 55 -38.88 -30.58 -23.69
N LYS A 56 -39.13 -31.47 -22.71
CA LYS A 56 -39.16 -32.96 -22.67
C LYS A 56 -37.79 -33.66 -22.76
N GLY A 57 -37.51 -34.50 -21.74
CA GLY A 57 -36.43 -35.51 -21.64
C GLY A 57 -35.81 -35.49 -20.23
N ALA A 58 -36.36 -36.24 -19.24
CA ALA A 58 -35.91 -37.58 -18.80
C ALA A 58 -34.43 -37.58 -18.33
N ALA A 59 -34.04 -37.92 -17.10
CA ALA A 59 -34.54 -38.98 -16.22
C ALA A 59 -34.32 -38.71 -14.71
N GLU A 60 -35.26 -39.28 -13.93
CA GLU A 60 -35.22 -39.76 -12.53
C GLU A 60 -33.98 -40.65 -12.21
N ALA A 61 -33.57 -40.96 -10.96
CA ALA A 61 -34.03 -40.64 -9.60
C ALA A 61 -32.99 -41.13 -8.56
N ALA A 62 -32.99 -40.45 -7.38
CA ALA A 62 -32.85 -40.94 -5.99
C ALA A 62 -31.54 -41.66 -5.55
N VAL A 63 -31.08 -41.65 -4.29
CA VAL A 63 -31.74 -41.60 -2.97
C VAL A 63 -30.80 -40.99 -1.89
N ALA A 64 -31.45 -40.50 -0.81
CA ALA A 64 -31.06 -39.78 0.41
C ALA A 64 -29.99 -40.35 1.39
N ALA A 65 -29.40 -39.45 2.20
CA ALA A 65 -29.40 -39.42 3.69
C ALA A 65 -28.52 -38.22 4.19
N MET A 66 -29.08 -37.14 4.75
CA MET A 66 -29.23 -36.82 6.20
C MET A 66 -27.94 -36.91 7.05
N ASP A 67 -27.35 -35.76 7.38
CA ASP A 67 -26.83 -35.45 8.73
C ASP A 67 -26.85 -33.93 8.98
N ASP A 68 -27.55 -33.54 10.05
CA ASP A 68 -27.76 -32.16 10.52
C ASP A 68 -26.65 -31.80 11.50
N GLY A 69 -25.65 -31.05 11.03
CA GLY A 69 -24.55 -30.54 11.83
C GLY A 69 -24.44 -29.03 11.68
N ALA A 70 -25.34 -28.28 12.32
CA ALA A 70 -25.24 -26.84 12.43
C ALA A 70 -23.90 -26.43 13.09
N THR A 71 -22.99 -25.82 12.34
CA THR A 71 -22.02 -24.88 12.91
C THR A 71 -21.86 -23.67 12.01
N LYS A 72 -22.39 -22.55 12.51
CA LYS A 72 -22.10 -21.19 12.06
C LYS A 72 -20.59 -21.02 11.87
N LYS A 73 -20.14 -20.80 10.63
CA LYS A 73 -18.85 -20.18 10.36
C LYS A 73 -18.97 -19.14 9.24
N ALA A 74 -19.97 -18.27 9.37
CA ALA A 74 -19.94 -16.95 8.77
C ALA A 74 -19.37 -15.98 9.82
N GLY A 75 -18.25 -15.32 9.50
CA GLY A 75 -17.75 -14.17 10.24
C GLY A 75 -16.55 -14.43 11.15
N LYS A 76 -15.35 -14.56 10.58
CA LYS A 76 -14.09 -14.20 11.27
C LYS A 76 -12.92 -13.97 10.31
N GLU A 77 -13.09 -13.07 9.33
CA GLU A 77 -11.96 -12.63 8.48
C GLU A 77 -11.81 -11.10 8.41
N ALA A 78 -12.63 -10.33 9.13
CA ALA A 78 -12.63 -8.87 9.08
C ALA A 78 -12.19 -8.18 10.39
N SER A 79 -11.72 -8.93 11.40
CA SER A 79 -11.46 -8.37 12.73
C SER A 79 -9.98 -8.25 13.12
N ASP A 80 -9.03 -8.72 12.30
CA ASP A 80 -7.60 -8.83 12.69
C ASP A 80 -6.68 -7.78 12.03
N GLU A 81 -7.19 -7.01 11.07
CA GLU A 81 -6.42 -5.98 10.36
C GLU A 81 -6.24 -4.68 11.19
N SER A 82 -7.06 -4.51 12.23
CA SER A 82 -7.22 -3.26 12.99
C SER A 82 -6.29 -3.12 14.21
N ALA A 83 -5.46 -4.12 14.54
CA ALA A 83 -4.64 -4.09 15.76
C ALA A 83 -3.16 -4.41 15.55
N ARG A 84 -2.59 -4.08 14.37
CA ARG A 84 -1.12 -4.01 14.27
C ARG A 84 -0.63 -2.88 15.17
N ARG A 85 -0.02 -3.22 16.30
CA ARG A 85 0.53 -2.26 17.26
C ARG A 85 1.54 -1.36 16.53
N ARG A 86 1.21 -0.06 16.41
CA ARG A 86 2.16 0.93 15.90
C ARG A 86 3.28 1.12 16.91
N VAL A 87 4.48 1.34 16.39
CA VAL A 87 5.69 1.59 17.17
C VAL A 87 6.14 3.02 16.94
N SER A 88 6.40 3.78 18.00
CA SER A 88 6.86 5.16 17.86
C SER A 88 8.29 5.22 17.33
N LEU A 89 8.46 5.72 16.09
CA LEU A 89 9.78 5.99 15.51
C LEU A 89 10.58 6.99 16.37
N LYS A 90 9.90 8.02 16.91
CA LYS A 90 10.50 8.99 17.84
C LYS A 90 11.08 8.31 19.07
N GLU A 91 10.33 7.40 19.69
CA GLU A 91 10.82 6.68 20.87
C GLU A 91 11.98 5.74 20.54
N ALA A 92 11.93 5.05 19.41
CA ALA A 92 13.02 4.17 18.99
C ALA A 92 14.33 4.94 18.79
N ILE A 93 14.25 6.13 18.17
CA ILE A 93 15.38 7.06 18.03
C ILE A 93 15.88 7.52 19.41
N ALA A 94 14.98 7.99 20.27
CA ALA A 94 15.34 8.57 21.57
C ALA A 94 15.90 7.53 22.58
N LYS A 95 15.48 6.27 22.49
CA LYS A 95 15.93 5.17 23.37
C LYS A 95 17.22 4.51 22.88
N CYS A 96 17.65 4.78 21.65
CA CYS A 96 18.86 4.20 21.09
C CYS A 96 20.09 4.64 21.90
N GLN A 97 20.89 3.68 22.38
CA GLN A 97 22.08 3.95 23.21
C GLN A 97 23.30 4.39 22.39
N HIS A 98 23.19 4.32 21.07
CA HIS A 98 24.20 4.68 20.08
C HIS A 98 23.55 5.61 19.04
N SER A 99 24.29 6.01 18.00
CA SER A 99 23.74 6.83 16.92
C SER A 99 22.59 6.08 16.22
N PRO A 100 21.34 6.58 16.27
CA PRO A 100 20.19 5.88 15.71
C PRO A 100 20.24 5.90 14.18
N ILE A 101 20.15 4.72 13.56
CA ILE A 101 20.14 4.56 12.11
C ILE A 101 18.75 4.14 11.65
N ILE A 102 18.17 4.90 10.73
CA ILE A 102 16.99 4.46 9.95
C ILE A 102 17.53 3.90 8.63
N ALA A 103 17.53 2.57 8.49
CA ALA A 103 18.04 1.92 7.29
C ALA A 103 17.01 2.01 6.16
N GLU A 104 17.44 2.34 4.94
CA GLU A 104 16.54 2.54 3.79
C GLU A 104 16.54 1.33 2.86
N ILE A 105 15.36 0.80 2.57
CA ILE A 105 15.11 -0.12 1.47
C ILE A 105 14.78 0.72 0.23
N LYS A 106 15.76 0.83 -0.68
CA LYS A 106 15.67 1.61 -1.93
C LYS A 106 16.12 0.79 -3.15
N PRO A 107 15.18 0.29 -3.97
CA PRO A 107 15.52 -0.50 -5.17
C PRO A 107 16.26 0.30 -6.23
N ALA A 108 15.82 1.54 -6.48
CA ALA A 108 16.37 2.42 -7.50
C ALA A 108 16.37 3.87 -7.03
N SER A 109 17.10 4.73 -7.73
CA SER A 109 16.99 6.17 -7.61
C SER A 109 17.21 6.84 -8.96
N PRO A 110 16.61 8.01 -9.23
CA PRO A 110 16.83 8.71 -10.51
C PRO A 110 18.29 9.04 -10.80
N SER A 111 19.09 9.30 -9.77
CA SER A 111 20.51 9.63 -9.94
C SER A 111 21.40 8.42 -10.27
N TYR A 112 21.01 7.21 -9.86
CA TYR A 112 21.87 6.02 -9.96
C TYR A 112 21.21 4.82 -10.65
N GLY A 113 19.98 4.95 -11.14
CA GLY A 113 19.22 3.84 -11.71
C GLY A 113 18.94 2.75 -10.67
N ILE A 114 18.98 1.49 -11.10
CA ILE A 114 18.76 0.33 -10.21
C ILE A 114 19.99 0.17 -9.30
N LEU A 115 19.76 0.25 -8.00
CA LEU A 115 20.78 0.07 -6.97
C LEU A 115 20.90 -1.38 -6.55
N ARG A 116 19.76 -2.01 -6.24
CA ARG A 116 19.70 -3.40 -5.80
C ARG A 116 18.30 -3.99 -6.07
N PRO A 117 18.20 -5.11 -6.80
CA PRO A 117 16.97 -5.88 -6.85
C PRO A 117 16.59 -6.37 -5.45
N ILE A 118 15.33 -6.22 -5.07
CA ILE A 118 14.81 -6.78 -3.81
C ILE A 118 14.42 -8.24 -4.08
N GLU A 119 15.36 -9.15 -3.86
CA GLU A 119 15.14 -10.59 -4.01
C GLU A 119 14.39 -11.17 -2.79
N SER A 120 14.71 -10.67 -1.60
CA SER A 120 14.07 -11.09 -0.34
C SER A 120 13.99 -9.92 0.63
N LEU A 121 12.77 -9.42 0.88
CA LEU A 121 12.54 -8.37 1.89
C LEU A 121 12.90 -8.86 3.29
N ARG A 122 12.67 -10.15 3.57
CA ARG A 122 13.00 -10.78 4.85
C ARG A 122 14.48 -10.73 5.13
N GLU A 123 15.31 -11.17 4.19
CA GLU A 123 16.77 -11.17 4.38
C GLU A 123 17.32 -9.76 4.53
N ILE A 124 16.83 -8.80 3.74
CA ILE A 124 17.23 -7.40 3.87
C ILE A 124 16.86 -6.87 5.24
N ALA A 125 15.63 -7.13 5.69
CA ALA A 125 15.17 -6.71 7.00
C ALA A 125 16.05 -7.32 8.09
N ASP A 126 16.21 -8.65 8.12
CA ASP A 126 17.00 -9.37 9.12
C ASP A 126 18.44 -8.83 9.19
N ALA A 127 19.07 -8.56 8.05
CA ALA A 127 20.38 -7.93 7.98
C ALA A 127 20.40 -6.52 8.56
N MET A 128 19.40 -5.68 8.24
CA MET A 128 19.28 -4.32 8.80
C MET A 128 19.09 -4.34 10.32
N LYS A 129 18.24 -5.26 10.83
CA LYS A 129 18.02 -5.44 12.26
C LYS A 129 19.28 -5.94 12.96
N ALA A 130 19.96 -6.95 12.41
CA ALA A 130 21.23 -7.45 12.93
C ALA A 130 22.32 -6.36 12.92
N GLY A 131 22.29 -5.48 11.93
CA GLY A 131 23.15 -4.29 11.84
C GLY A 131 22.80 -3.16 12.81
N GLY A 132 21.77 -3.31 13.65
CA GLY A 132 21.41 -2.34 14.68
C GLY A 132 20.50 -1.20 14.21
N ALA A 133 19.77 -1.37 13.12
CA ALA A 133 18.78 -0.38 12.67
C ALA A 133 17.80 -0.05 13.81
N SER A 134 17.56 1.25 14.03
CA SER A 134 16.56 1.79 14.95
C SER A 134 15.19 1.97 14.29
N GLY A 135 15.15 1.93 12.96
CA GLY A 135 13.95 1.91 12.14
C GLY A 135 14.28 1.52 10.70
N ILE A 136 13.26 1.22 9.92
CA ILE A 136 13.40 0.96 8.48
C ILE A 136 12.59 2.00 7.71
N SER A 137 13.19 2.61 6.69
CA SER A 137 12.50 3.41 5.69
C SER A 137 12.27 2.56 4.45
N VAL A 138 11.04 2.54 3.92
CA VAL A 138 10.70 1.82 2.69
C VAL A 138 10.27 2.82 1.63
N LEU A 139 10.96 2.82 0.48
CA LEU A 139 10.50 3.57 -0.69
C LEU A 139 9.24 2.92 -1.27
N THR A 140 8.17 3.70 -1.39
CA THR A 140 6.87 3.23 -1.92
C THR A 140 6.52 3.82 -3.29
N GLU A 141 7.22 4.88 -3.71
CA GLU A 141 7.05 5.52 -5.02
C GLU A 141 7.46 4.55 -6.15
N PRO A 142 6.56 4.21 -7.09
CA PRO A 142 6.77 3.11 -8.03
C PRO A 142 7.55 3.47 -9.31
N LYS A 143 7.57 4.72 -9.76
CA LYS A 143 8.09 5.10 -11.09
C LYS A 143 9.60 5.32 -11.07
N HIS A 144 10.06 6.20 -10.19
CA HIS A 144 11.43 6.70 -10.09
C HIS A 144 12.29 5.85 -9.14
N PHE A 145 11.70 5.42 -8.03
CA PHE A 145 12.40 4.64 -7.01
C PHE A 145 12.15 3.13 -7.12
N LYS A 146 11.24 2.72 -8.00
CA LYS A 146 10.78 1.32 -8.16
C LYS A 146 10.32 0.70 -6.83
N GLY A 147 9.80 1.56 -5.95
CA GLY A 147 9.28 1.21 -4.64
C GLY A 147 7.95 0.49 -4.70
N SER A 148 7.48 0.05 -3.54
CA SER A 148 6.20 -0.66 -3.45
C SER A 148 5.53 -0.52 -2.09
N ILE A 149 4.30 -0.01 -2.07
CA ILE A 149 3.48 -0.02 -0.85
C ILE A 149 3.16 -1.45 -0.37
N LYS A 150 3.13 -2.43 -1.29
CA LYS A 150 2.98 -3.85 -0.93
C LYS A 150 4.22 -4.37 -0.22
N ALA A 151 5.42 -3.93 -0.61
CA ALA A 151 6.66 -4.27 0.09
C ALA A 151 6.66 -3.75 1.53
N LEU A 152 6.14 -2.54 1.76
CA LEU A 152 5.95 -2.00 3.12
C LEU A 152 4.99 -2.89 3.93
N ALA A 153 3.83 -3.24 3.36
CA ALA A 153 2.85 -4.08 4.03
C ALA A 153 3.39 -5.50 4.33
N GLU A 154 4.13 -6.07 3.39
CA GLU A 154 4.81 -7.35 3.56
C GLU A 154 5.82 -7.28 4.71
N LEU A 155 6.70 -6.27 4.71
CA LEU A 155 7.70 -6.04 5.76
C LEU A 155 7.04 -5.96 7.15
N LYS A 156 5.94 -5.20 7.29
CA LYS A 156 5.16 -5.14 8.54
C LYS A 156 4.55 -6.50 8.90
N GLY A 157 4.12 -7.27 7.92
CA GLY A 157 3.62 -8.65 8.11
C GLY A 157 4.68 -9.63 8.62
N LEU A 158 5.95 -9.47 8.24
CA LEU A 158 7.06 -10.32 8.74
C LEU A 158 7.24 -10.22 10.27
N GLY A 159 6.77 -9.12 10.87
CA GLY A 159 6.87 -8.81 12.30
C GLY A 159 6.39 -9.90 13.24
N HIS A 160 5.33 -10.63 12.88
CA HIS A 160 4.66 -11.57 13.77
C HIS A 160 5.53 -12.78 14.19
N GLY A 161 6.61 -13.12 13.48
CA GLY A 161 7.47 -14.28 13.78
C GLY A 161 8.94 -13.99 14.07
N LEU A 162 9.43 -12.75 13.90
CA LEU A 162 10.88 -12.44 13.89
C LEU A 162 11.34 -11.42 14.95
N GLY A 163 10.46 -11.03 15.88
CA GLY A 163 10.76 -9.92 16.81
C GLY A 163 10.97 -8.58 16.09
N PHE A 164 10.44 -8.44 14.88
CA PHE A 164 10.41 -7.20 14.10
C PHE A 164 9.30 -6.25 14.56
N GLN A 165 8.40 -6.73 15.45
CA GLN A 165 7.26 -5.96 15.96
C GLN A 165 7.64 -4.66 16.65
N ASN A 166 8.91 -4.51 17.06
CA ASN A 166 9.41 -3.32 17.75
C ASN A 166 10.25 -2.41 16.85
N LEU A 167 10.45 -2.76 15.58
CA LEU A 167 11.20 -1.92 14.66
C LEU A 167 10.21 -1.04 13.85
N PRO A 168 10.21 0.28 14.07
CA PRO A 168 9.30 1.20 13.38
C PRO A 168 9.63 1.26 11.88
N VAL A 169 8.58 1.33 11.06
CA VAL A 169 8.69 1.46 9.60
C VAL A 169 8.17 2.82 9.14
N LEU A 170 9.03 3.56 8.46
CA LEU A 170 8.74 4.81 7.78
C LEU A 170 8.33 4.52 6.32
N MET A 171 7.17 5.02 5.90
CA MET A 171 6.83 5.14 4.48
C MET A 171 7.56 6.35 3.90
N LYS A 172 8.45 6.10 2.94
CA LYS A 172 9.16 7.15 2.23
C LYS A 172 8.61 7.30 0.82
N ASP A 173 7.95 8.42 0.61
CA ASP A 173 7.27 8.77 -0.62
C ASP A 173 7.20 10.29 -0.78
N ILE A 174 6.73 10.73 -1.94
CA ILE A 174 6.36 12.12 -2.21
C ILE A 174 4.87 12.27 -1.93
N ILE A 175 4.53 12.71 -0.71
CA ILE A 175 3.13 12.80 -0.28
C ILE A 175 2.51 14.09 -0.80
N VAL A 176 1.53 13.93 -1.69
CA VAL A 176 0.77 15.02 -2.34
C VAL A 176 -0.72 14.96 -2.01
N SER A 177 -1.21 13.83 -1.48
CA SER A 177 -2.64 13.61 -1.22
C SER A 177 -2.89 12.82 0.09
N PRO A 178 -3.98 13.12 0.83
CA PRO A 178 -4.37 12.37 2.03
C PRO A 178 -4.55 10.85 1.81
N ILE A 179 -4.91 10.41 0.61
CA ILE A 179 -5.07 8.97 0.32
C ILE A 179 -3.76 8.20 0.53
N GLN A 180 -2.59 8.83 0.32
CA GLN A 180 -1.30 8.22 0.61
C GLN A 180 -1.08 8.01 2.12
N ILE A 181 -1.60 8.92 2.95
CA ILE A 181 -1.53 8.81 4.42
C ILE A 181 -2.43 7.66 4.90
N GLU A 182 -3.64 7.56 4.34
CA GLU A 182 -4.55 6.45 4.62
C GLU A 182 -3.95 5.11 4.18
N ALA A 183 -3.33 5.08 3.01
CA ALA A 183 -2.64 3.92 2.48
C ALA A 183 -1.44 3.53 3.36
N ALA A 184 -0.64 4.50 3.82
CA ALA A 184 0.45 4.25 4.77
C ALA A 184 -0.08 3.58 6.05
N ALA A 185 -1.16 4.13 6.61
CA ALA A 185 -1.80 3.61 7.82
C ALA A 185 -2.30 2.18 7.64
N LYS A 186 -2.97 1.87 6.53
CA LYS A 186 -3.47 0.53 6.19
C LYS A 186 -2.33 -0.47 5.92
N ALA A 187 -1.27 -0.02 5.26
CA ALA A 187 -0.08 -0.83 5.04
C ALA A 187 0.72 -1.07 6.35
N GLY A 188 0.41 -0.33 7.41
CA GLY A 188 1.01 -0.51 8.74
C GLY A 188 2.25 0.34 8.99
N ALA A 189 2.47 1.40 8.21
CA ALA A 189 3.54 2.35 8.46
C ALA A 189 3.36 3.00 9.84
N ASP A 190 4.48 3.21 10.52
CA ASP A 190 4.56 3.85 11.83
C ASP A 190 4.83 5.35 11.73
N ALA A 191 5.46 5.77 10.63
CA ALA A 191 5.72 7.17 10.28
C ALA A 191 5.61 7.37 8.76
N ILE A 192 5.48 8.63 8.35
CA ILE A 192 5.48 9.05 6.94
C ILE A 192 6.47 10.20 6.73
N LEU A 193 7.04 10.30 5.53
CA LEU A 193 7.85 11.45 5.12
C LEU A 193 6.94 12.57 4.61
N LEU A 194 7.10 13.78 5.14
CA LEU A 194 6.51 15.01 4.60
C LEU A 194 7.64 15.94 4.15
N LEU A 195 7.58 16.41 2.91
CA LEU A 195 8.55 17.33 2.35
C LEU A 195 7.97 18.74 2.38
N LEU A 196 8.55 19.64 3.18
CA LEU A 196 8.07 21.02 3.31
C LEU A 196 7.93 21.73 1.95
N SER A 197 8.89 21.51 1.05
CA SER A 197 8.88 22.09 -0.31
C SER A 197 7.68 21.69 -1.15
N VAL A 198 7.05 20.53 -0.88
CA VAL A 198 5.81 20.12 -1.56
C VAL A 198 4.63 20.99 -1.11
N PHE A 199 4.63 21.43 0.15
CA PHE A 199 3.59 22.30 0.71
C PHE A 199 3.83 23.77 0.37
N GLU A 200 5.07 24.27 0.41
CA GLU A 200 5.37 25.67 0.10
C GLU A 200 5.16 26.02 -1.38
N ARG A 201 5.28 25.04 -2.28
CA ARG A 201 5.14 25.25 -3.72
C ARG A 201 3.70 25.12 -4.24
N GLY A 202 2.71 24.92 -3.38
CA GLY A 202 1.30 24.90 -3.83
C GLY A 202 0.84 23.54 -4.37
N TYR A 203 1.61 22.47 -4.24
CA TYR A 203 1.27 21.18 -4.87
C TYR A 203 0.17 20.38 -4.16
N THR A 204 -0.24 20.83 -2.98
CA THR A 204 -1.32 20.20 -2.22
C THR A 204 -2.42 21.21 -1.90
N SER A 205 -3.64 20.74 -1.66
CA SER A 205 -4.73 21.58 -1.17
C SER A 205 -4.49 22.17 0.24
N TYR A 206 -3.40 21.78 0.89
CA TYR A 206 -2.99 22.20 2.23
C TYR A 206 -1.70 23.02 2.22
N SER A 207 -1.38 23.62 1.09
CA SER A 207 -0.21 24.49 0.93
C SER A 207 -0.36 25.75 1.80
N VAL A 208 0.75 26.18 2.41
CA VAL A 208 0.82 27.30 3.38
C VAL A 208 1.29 28.59 2.74
#